data_AF-A0A5T4AJY8-F1
#
_entry.id   AF-A0A5T4AJY8-F1
#
_cell.length_a   1.000
_cell.length_b   1.000
_cell.length_c   1.000
_cell.angle_alpha   90.00
_cell.angle_beta   90.00
_cell.angle_gamma   90.00
#
_symmetry.space_group_name_H-M   'P 1'
#
loop_
_entity.id
_entity.type
_entity.pdbx_description
1 polymer ?
#
loop_
_entity_poly.entity_id
_entity_poly.type
_entity_poly.pdbx_seq_one_letter_code
_entity_poly.pdbx_strand_id
1 'polypeptide(L)'
;MSLLPEYEDAEVSTKSLYEISLKHQIEKLLFFREKFVTSLNRPRYTNYVEPDCEYFFDSVINNSAALAEYYLPYIIYSIIGTTLTPPQRPWFSKFKNKCGEDGYQKAKSALFSKYEIGILIKSTSIDNEIYLKKCHDLFDKSIETIIEGKYDIVFTLNNYIKHNSMTFCYAPLSNTSDDKCKSNLFLSFTKDQCFMLEDSILKTLISSDLNETNNTGEIIDINGMKFTNKGSIGAAKLLENNNITYIKCNEFTGIMAENLLELIDDMIRTIVNNVISNAKGQTTTSETYKKYLDIIETRQTA
;
A
#
# COMPACT_ATOMS: atom_id res chain seq x y z
N MET A 1 16.03 -17.85 17.24
CA MET A 1 16.88 -17.04 18.11
C MET A 1 16.26 -15.66 18.17
N SER A 2 15.74 -15.25 19.34
CA SER A 2 15.38 -13.85 19.60
C SER A 2 16.63 -13.00 19.39
N LEU A 3 16.50 -11.88 18.67
CA LEU A 3 17.61 -10.95 18.44
C LEU A 3 17.83 -9.99 19.61
N LEU A 4 16.96 -10.01 20.61
CA LEU A 4 17.05 -9.10 21.74
C LEU A 4 18.09 -9.65 22.73
N PRO A 5 19.20 -8.92 23.01
CA PRO A 5 19.88 -9.07 24.29
C PRO A 5 18.86 -8.84 25.39
N GLU A 6 19.03 -9.48 26.54
CA GLU A 6 18.25 -9.19 27.73
C GLU A 6 18.36 -7.69 28.03
N TYR A 7 17.33 -6.93 27.63
CA TYR A 7 17.21 -5.51 27.93
C TYR A 7 16.94 -5.42 29.42
N GLU A 8 17.93 -4.96 30.18
CA GLU A 8 17.72 -4.39 31.51
C GLU A 8 16.81 -3.16 31.34
N ASP A 9 15.54 -3.29 31.71
CA ASP A 9 14.58 -2.24 32.09
C ASP A 9 14.47 -0.96 31.22
N ALA A 10 14.70 -1.04 29.91
CA ALA A 10 14.20 0.00 28.99
C ALA A 10 12.71 -0.24 28.73
N GLU A 11 11.88 0.40 29.56
CA GLU A 11 10.41 0.54 29.52
C GLU A 11 9.64 -0.40 28.57
N VAL A 12 8.75 -1.19 29.18
CA VAL A 12 7.61 -1.90 28.58
C VAL A 12 6.67 -0.99 27.71
N SER A 13 6.98 0.31 27.54
CA SER A 13 6.14 1.36 26.96
C SER A 13 6.14 1.43 25.42
N THR A 14 7.29 1.53 24.73
CA THR A 14 7.31 1.97 23.32
C THR A 14 7.02 0.87 22.31
N LYS A 15 7.58 -0.33 22.50
CA LYS A 15 7.29 -1.50 21.67
C LYS A 15 5.79 -1.83 21.67
N SER A 16 5.21 -1.92 22.86
CA SER A 16 3.79 -2.21 23.07
C SER A 16 2.88 -1.19 22.39
N LEU A 17 3.25 0.10 22.45
CA LEU A 17 2.51 1.18 21.78
C LEU A 17 2.48 1.01 20.26
N TYR A 18 3.60 0.68 19.61
CA TYR A 18 3.64 0.49 18.17
C TYR A 18 2.97 -0.83 17.73
N GLU A 19 3.03 -1.88 18.54
CA GLU A 19 2.28 -3.12 18.30
C GLU A 19 0.76 -2.88 18.35
N ILE A 20 0.27 -2.18 19.38
CA ILE A 20 -1.15 -1.81 19.52
C ILE A 20 -1.58 -0.88 18.38
N SER A 21 -0.75 0.11 18.05
CA SER A 21 -1.06 1.07 16.99
C SER A 21 -1.16 0.39 15.63
N LEU A 22 -0.21 -0.50 15.29
CA LEU A 22 -0.25 -1.23 14.03
C LEU A 22 -1.50 -2.12 13.95
N LYS A 23 -1.79 -2.87 15.02
CA LYS A 23 -3.00 -3.70 15.10
C LYS A 23 -4.25 -2.86 14.86
N HIS A 24 -4.38 -1.71 15.53
CA HIS A 24 -5.51 -0.81 15.36
C HIS A 24 -5.66 -0.31 13.92
N GLN A 25 -4.55 0.05 13.25
CA GLN A 25 -4.61 0.47 11.84
C GLN A 25 -5.07 -0.66 10.91
N ILE A 26 -4.63 -1.90 11.16
CA ILE A 26 -5.07 -3.07 10.39
C ILE A 26 -6.58 -3.31 10.59
N GLU A 27 -7.05 -3.35 11.83
CA GLU A 27 -8.47 -3.55 12.14
C GLU A 27 -9.35 -2.46 11.52
N LYS A 28 -8.92 -1.20 11.62
CA LYS A 28 -9.61 -0.06 11.03
C LYS A 28 -9.68 -0.16 9.50
N LEU A 29 -8.57 -0.52 8.86
CA LEU A 29 -8.53 -0.69 7.41
C LEU A 29 -9.40 -1.86 6.94
N LEU A 30 -9.37 -3.00 7.64
CA LEU A 30 -10.23 -4.14 7.34
C LEU A 30 -11.72 -3.80 7.47
N PHE A 31 -12.10 -3.03 8.51
CA PHE A 31 -13.48 -2.57 8.65
C PHE A 31 -13.95 -1.75 7.44
N PHE A 32 -13.19 -0.73 7.04
CA PHE A 32 -13.57 0.10 5.89
C PHE A 32 -13.53 -0.68 4.58
N ARG A 33 -12.55 -1.58 4.43
CA ARG A 33 -12.48 -2.51 3.30
C ARG A 33 -13.76 -3.34 3.19
N GLU A 34 -14.20 -3.98 4.27
CA GLU A 34 -15.40 -4.82 4.25
C GLU A 34 -16.65 -4.02 3.87
N LYS A 35 -16.78 -2.80 4.39
CA LYS A 35 -17.87 -1.89 4.01
C LYS A 35 -17.81 -1.54 2.52
N PHE A 36 -16.62 -1.23 2.01
CA PHE A 36 -16.43 -0.94 0.61
C PHE A 36 -16.71 -2.14 -0.30
N VAL A 37 -16.20 -3.34 0.03
CA VAL A 37 -16.49 -4.59 -0.70
C VAL A 37 -17.98 -4.89 -0.72
N THR A 38 -18.64 -4.75 0.44
CA THR A 38 -20.09 -4.94 0.55
C THR A 38 -20.83 -3.98 -0.39
N SER A 39 -20.42 -2.70 -0.42
CA SER A 39 -21.00 -1.73 -1.35
C SER A 39 -20.70 -2.06 -2.80
N LEU A 40 -19.48 -2.51 -3.13
CA LEU A 40 -19.05 -2.84 -4.48
C LEU A 40 -19.86 -4.01 -5.05
N ASN A 41 -20.10 -5.05 -4.25
CA ASN A 41 -20.81 -6.27 -4.64
C ASN A 41 -22.34 -6.12 -4.69
N ARG A 42 -22.90 -4.98 -4.28
CA ARG A 42 -24.35 -4.75 -4.41
C ARG A 42 -24.75 -4.73 -5.88
N PRO A 43 -25.82 -5.43 -6.28
CA PRO A 43 -26.33 -5.35 -7.63
C PRO A 43 -26.77 -3.92 -7.92
N ARG A 44 -26.25 -3.34 -9.02
CA ARG A 44 -26.61 -2.00 -9.47
C ARG A 44 -27.46 -2.10 -10.72
N TYR A 45 -28.54 -1.32 -10.74
CA TYR A 45 -29.38 -1.11 -11.93
C TYR A 45 -29.08 0.23 -12.61
N THR A 46 -28.08 0.97 -12.12
CA THR A 46 -27.69 2.28 -12.65
C THR A 46 -26.18 2.33 -12.80
N ASN A 47 -25.70 3.26 -13.61
CA ASN A 47 -24.27 3.55 -13.70
C ASN A 47 -23.78 4.45 -12.56
N TYR A 48 -24.62 4.81 -11.57
CA TYR A 48 -24.25 5.76 -10.53
C TYR A 48 -23.89 5.06 -9.22
N VAL A 49 -22.97 5.69 -8.49
CA VAL A 49 -22.38 5.16 -7.26
C VAL A 49 -22.94 5.91 -6.05
N GLU A 50 -23.27 5.17 -5.00
CA GLU A 50 -23.83 5.72 -3.77
C GLU A 50 -22.76 6.51 -2.98
N PRO A 51 -23.11 7.64 -2.32
CA PRO A 51 -22.15 8.44 -1.55
C PRO A 51 -21.40 7.67 -0.46
N ASP A 52 -22.05 6.69 0.19
CA ASP A 52 -21.40 5.84 1.19
C ASP A 52 -20.26 5.02 0.57
N CYS A 53 -20.42 4.56 -0.67
CA CYS A 53 -19.38 3.82 -1.37
C CYS A 53 -18.16 4.71 -1.63
N GLU A 54 -18.37 6.00 -1.90
CA GLU A 54 -17.30 6.98 -2.03
C GLU A 54 -16.51 7.10 -0.72
N TYR A 55 -17.22 7.40 0.37
CA TYR A 55 -16.64 7.56 1.69
C TYR A 55 -15.83 6.34 2.16
N PHE A 56 -16.34 5.12 1.93
CA PHE A 56 -15.63 3.92 2.32
C PHE A 56 -14.34 3.73 1.53
N PHE A 57 -14.31 4.08 0.25
CA PHE A 57 -13.11 3.94 -0.56
C PHE A 57 -12.04 4.98 -0.22
N ASP A 58 -12.44 6.23 -0.02
CA ASP A 58 -11.57 7.29 0.52
C ASP A 58 -10.95 6.85 1.83
N SER A 59 -11.77 6.24 2.70
CA SER A 59 -11.31 5.70 3.98
C SER A 59 -10.33 4.54 3.77
N VAL A 60 -10.56 3.64 2.83
CA VAL A 60 -9.62 2.54 2.52
C VAL A 60 -8.26 3.10 2.07
N ILE A 61 -8.24 4.06 1.13
CA ILE A 61 -6.98 4.66 0.65
C ILE A 61 -6.26 5.40 1.78
N ASN A 62 -6.96 6.26 2.52
CA ASN A 62 -6.38 7.00 3.65
C ASN A 62 -5.79 6.06 4.72
N ASN A 63 -6.55 5.04 5.14
CA ASN A 63 -6.11 4.13 6.18
C ASN A 63 -5.01 3.17 5.70
N SER A 64 -4.94 2.88 4.40
CA SER A 64 -3.84 2.10 3.82
C SER A 64 -2.51 2.88 3.83
N ALA A 65 -2.53 4.17 3.49
CA ALA A 65 -1.35 5.03 3.63
C ALA A 65 -0.94 5.22 5.10
N ALA A 66 -1.92 5.37 6.01
CA ALA A 66 -1.66 5.41 7.44
C ALA A 66 -1.02 4.10 7.94
N LEU A 67 -1.49 2.95 7.48
CA LEU A 67 -0.92 1.65 7.84
C LEU A 67 0.59 1.59 7.54
N ALA A 68 1.03 2.06 6.36
CA ALA A 68 2.45 2.13 6.03
C ALA A 68 3.25 3.08 6.96
N GLU A 69 2.66 4.23 7.34
CA GLU A 69 3.26 5.17 8.30
C GLU A 69 3.47 4.55 9.69
N TYR A 70 2.55 3.69 10.15
CA TYR A 70 2.69 2.97 11.43
C TYR A 70 3.56 1.72 11.33
N TYR A 71 3.75 1.19 10.13
CA TYR A 71 4.54 -0.01 9.92
C TYR A 71 6.04 0.22 10.08
N LEU A 72 6.59 1.32 9.55
CA LEU A 72 8.02 1.63 9.71
C LEU A 72 8.45 1.73 11.19
N PRO A 73 7.75 2.49 12.05
CA PRO A 73 8.04 2.50 13.48
C PRO A 73 7.92 1.12 14.14
N TYR A 74 6.95 0.31 13.75
CA TYR A 74 6.83 -1.06 14.24
C TYR A 74 8.06 -1.92 13.85
N ILE A 75 8.57 -1.81 12.62
CA ILE A 75 9.81 -2.50 12.23
C ILE A 75 10.98 -2.08 13.12
N ILE A 76 11.16 -0.77 13.30
CA ILE A 76 12.29 -0.23 14.06
C ILE A 76 12.21 -0.63 15.54
N TYR A 77 11.07 -0.42 16.20
CA TYR A 77 10.96 -0.59 17.65
C TYR A 77 10.52 -1.97 18.11
N SER A 78 9.70 -2.67 17.33
CA SER A 78 9.08 -3.93 17.76
C SER A 78 9.78 -5.17 17.18
N ILE A 79 10.34 -5.07 15.97
CA ILE A 79 11.02 -6.18 15.31
C ILE A 79 12.54 -6.12 15.50
N ILE A 80 13.16 -4.96 15.24
CA ILE A 80 14.62 -4.82 15.28
C ILE A 80 15.10 -4.41 16.69
N GLY A 81 14.55 -3.33 17.23
CA GLY A 81 15.01 -2.71 18.47
C GLY A 81 16.07 -1.63 18.24
N THR A 82 16.26 -0.78 19.24
CA THR A 82 17.17 0.37 19.22
C THR A 82 17.63 0.73 20.62
N THR A 83 18.85 1.27 20.75
CA THR A 83 19.40 1.79 22.01
C THR A 83 19.00 3.24 22.30
N LEU A 84 18.29 3.89 21.37
CA LEU A 84 17.98 5.31 21.41
C LEU A 84 17.10 5.69 22.62
N THR A 85 17.63 6.55 23.49
CA THR A 85 16.93 7.06 24.68
C THR A 85 17.01 8.59 24.73
N PRO A 86 15.88 9.33 24.71
CA PRO A 86 14.50 8.87 24.58
C PRO A 86 14.17 8.40 23.14
N PRO A 87 13.14 7.55 22.95
CA PRO A 87 12.71 7.11 21.63
C PRO A 87 12.26 8.30 20.76
N GLN A 88 12.55 8.22 19.46
CA GLN A 88 12.16 9.23 18.47
C GLN A 88 11.14 8.67 17.48
N ARG A 89 10.15 9.47 17.08
CA ARG A 89 9.19 9.06 16.05
C ARG A 89 9.85 8.92 14.67
N PRO A 90 9.77 7.75 14.02
CA PRO A 90 10.10 7.56 12.60
C PRO A 90 8.99 8.12 11.72
N TRP A 91 9.38 8.71 10.59
CA TRP A 91 8.48 9.33 9.62
C TRP A 91 8.62 8.59 8.29
N PHE A 92 7.60 7.84 7.88
CA PHE A 92 7.68 7.00 6.70
C PHE A 92 7.77 7.84 5.44
N SER A 93 6.91 8.85 5.27
CA SER A 93 7.01 9.83 4.17
C SER A 93 8.41 10.44 4.01
N LYS A 94 9.05 10.87 5.11
CA LYS A 94 10.41 11.41 5.06
C LYS A 94 11.44 10.37 4.63
N PHE A 95 11.29 9.13 5.08
CA PHE A 95 12.16 8.02 4.66
C PHE A 95 11.96 7.68 3.18
N LYS A 96 10.70 7.57 2.74
CA LYS A 96 10.32 7.29 1.35
C LYS A 96 10.85 8.35 0.39
N ASN A 97 10.65 9.64 0.69
CA ASN A 97 11.13 10.73 -0.16
C ASN A 97 12.65 10.69 -0.32
N LYS A 98 13.38 10.43 0.77
CA LYS A 98 14.83 10.21 0.71
C LYS A 98 15.22 9.01 -0.14
N CYS A 99 14.44 7.93 -0.16
CA CYS A 99 14.71 6.81 -1.06
C CYS A 99 14.64 7.23 -2.54
N GLY A 100 13.71 8.13 -2.88
CA GLY A 100 13.62 8.71 -4.22
C GLY A 100 14.75 9.70 -4.57
N GLU A 101 15.17 10.53 -3.61
CA GLU A 101 16.23 11.54 -3.82
C GLU A 101 17.65 10.95 -3.83
N ASP A 102 17.95 10.14 -2.81
CA ASP A 102 19.30 9.69 -2.46
C ASP A 102 19.55 8.21 -2.78
N GLY A 103 18.50 7.47 -3.16
CA GLY A 103 18.51 6.02 -3.30
C GLY A 103 18.25 5.29 -1.97
N TYR A 104 17.64 4.11 -2.08
CA TYR A 104 17.23 3.30 -0.92
C TYR A 104 18.36 3.04 0.09
N GLN A 105 19.53 2.59 -0.38
CA GLN A 105 20.63 2.20 0.50
C GLN A 105 21.15 3.38 1.34
N LYS A 106 21.28 4.58 0.73
CA LYS A 106 21.72 5.79 1.42
C LYS A 106 20.68 6.27 2.44
N ALA A 107 19.40 6.24 2.07
CA ALA A 107 18.30 6.55 2.98
C ALA A 107 18.25 5.59 4.18
N LYS A 108 18.45 4.29 3.93
CA LYS A 108 18.52 3.24 4.97
C LYS A 108 19.69 3.46 5.92
N SER A 109 20.90 3.72 5.41
CA SER A 109 22.06 4.00 6.26
C SER A 109 21.84 5.24 7.16
N ALA A 110 21.25 6.30 6.61
CA ALA A 110 20.91 7.49 7.39
C ALA A 110 19.86 7.20 8.47
N LEU A 111 18.87 6.35 8.18
CA LEU A 111 17.87 5.89 9.14
C LEU A 111 18.53 5.09 10.27
N PHE A 112 19.36 4.11 9.93
CA PHE A 112 20.03 3.24 10.89
C PHE A 112 20.92 4.04 11.85
N SER A 113 21.69 4.99 11.32
CA SER A 113 22.50 5.89 12.14
C SER A 113 21.64 6.76 13.05
N LYS A 114 20.56 7.36 12.53
CA LYS A 114 19.68 8.24 13.30
C LYS A 114 18.99 7.53 14.47
N TYR A 115 18.55 6.30 14.25
CA TYR A 115 17.81 5.51 15.23
C TYR A 115 18.69 4.50 15.96
N GLU A 116 20.02 4.61 15.89
CA GLU A 116 20.96 3.70 16.58
C GLU A 116 20.64 2.21 16.35
N ILE A 117 20.23 1.87 15.13
CA ILE A 117 19.85 0.50 14.76
C ILE A 117 21.12 -0.33 14.54
N GLY A 118 21.13 -1.55 15.10
CA GLY A 118 22.26 -2.47 14.95
C GLY A 118 23.43 -2.18 15.91
N ILE A 119 23.23 -1.32 16.91
CA ILE A 119 24.20 -1.02 17.96
C ILE A 119 23.90 -1.86 19.19
N LEU A 120 24.88 -2.61 19.70
CA LEU A 120 24.79 -3.30 20.99
C LEU A 120 25.65 -2.58 22.03
N ILE A 121 25.08 -2.33 23.21
CA ILE A 121 25.74 -1.53 24.27
C ILE A 121 26.92 -2.27 24.91
N LYS A 122 26.85 -3.60 25.01
CA LYS A 122 27.86 -4.46 25.65
C LYS A 122 28.20 -5.64 24.72
N SER A 123 29.03 -5.42 23.70
CA SER A 123 29.42 -6.46 22.74
C SER A 123 30.81 -6.21 22.14
N THR A 124 31.37 -7.23 21.48
CA THR A 124 32.60 -7.09 20.70
C THR A 124 32.33 -6.45 19.33
N SER A 125 33.38 -5.96 18.65
CA SER A 125 33.24 -5.41 17.29
C SER A 125 32.68 -6.42 16.28
N ILE A 126 33.08 -7.70 16.40
CA ILE A 126 32.62 -8.79 15.53
C ILE A 126 31.13 -9.08 15.75
N ASP A 127 30.68 -9.10 17.01
CA ASP A 127 29.27 -9.32 17.34
C ASP A 127 28.38 -8.19 16.80
N ASN A 128 28.88 -6.95 16.85
CA ASN A 128 28.20 -5.78 16.29
C ASN A 128 28.05 -5.88 14.76
N GLU A 129 29.09 -6.28 14.03
CA GLU A 129 29.00 -6.43 12.58
C GLU A 129 27.99 -7.53 12.18
N ILE A 130 28.03 -8.68 12.87
CA ILE A 130 27.08 -9.78 12.62
C ILE A 130 25.65 -9.33 12.92
N TYR A 131 25.45 -8.63 14.03
CA TYR A 131 24.13 -8.14 14.42
C TYR A 131 23.60 -7.08 13.45
N LEU A 132 24.42 -6.07 13.12
CA LEU A 132 24.08 -5.03 12.15
C LEU A 132 23.68 -5.62 10.79
N LYS A 133 24.41 -6.64 10.31
CA LYS A 133 24.03 -7.35 9.09
C LYS A 133 22.65 -7.98 9.18
N LYS A 134 22.33 -8.66 10.30
CA LYS A 134 20.99 -9.23 10.52
C LYS A 134 19.91 -8.15 10.56
N CYS A 135 20.20 -6.99 11.16
CA CYS A 135 19.28 -5.85 11.18
C CYS A 135 19.02 -5.32 9.75
N HIS A 136 20.05 -5.22 8.92
CA HIS A 136 19.89 -4.86 7.50
C HIS A 136 19.03 -5.88 6.76
N ASP A 137 19.37 -7.17 6.83
CA ASP A 137 18.62 -8.24 6.14
C ASP A 137 17.14 -8.26 6.56
N LEU A 138 16.87 -8.05 7.85
CA LEU A 138 15.52 -8.02 8.40
C LEU A 138 14.76 -6.76 7.99
N PHE A 139 15.41 -5.60 7.97
CA PHE A 139 14.81 -4.35 7.53
C PHE A 139 14.46 -4.41 6.04
N ASP A 140 15.38 -4.88 5.20
CA ASP A 140 15.19 -5.03 3.76
C ASP A 140 14.00 -5.95 3.48
N LYS A 141 14.01 -7.16 4.05
CA LYS A 141 12.88 -8.10 3.95
C LYS A 141 11.53 -7.51 4.41
N SER A 142 11.57 -6.56 5.34
CA SER A 142 10.35 -6.00 5.94
C SER A 142 9.79 -4.80 5.21
N ILE A 143 10.66 -3.89 4.75
CA ILE A 143 10.27 -2.57 4.26
C ILE A 143 10.39 -2.46 2.75
N GLU A 144 11.35 -3.14 2.12
CA GLU A 144 11.70 -2.96 0.70
C GLU A 144 10.46 -3.11 -0.21
N THR A 145 9.67 -4.18 -0.01
CA THR A 145 8.44 -4.42 -0.79
C THR A 145 7.39 -3.31 -0.65
N ILE A 146 7.38 -2.57 0.47
CA ILE A 146 6.44 -1.46 0.71
C ILE A 146 6.89 -0.18 -0.03
N ILE A 147 8.19 -0.03 -0.28
CA ILE A 147 8.78 1.20 -0.84
C ILE A 147 9.29 1.06 -2.28
N GLU A 148 9.34 -0.15 -2.85
CA GLU A 148 9.76 -0.45 -4.24
C GLU A 148 8.79 0.06 -5.32
N GLY A 149 8.05 1.13 -5.04
CA GLY A 149 7.15 1.79 -5.99
C GLY A 149 5.82 1.07 -6.24
N LYS A 150 5.71 -0.23 -5.91
CA LYS A 150 4.49 -1.03 -6.09
C LYS A 150 3.23 -0.36 -5.54
N TYR A 151 3.35 0.29 -4.37
CA TYR A 151 2.23 0.94 -3.69
C TYR A 151 2.20 2.47 -3.89
N ASP A 152 3.05 3.04 -4.76
CA ASP A 152 3.16 4.50 -4.94
C ASP A 152 1.84 5.17 -5.28
N ILE A 153 1.04 4.50 -6.10
CA ILE A 153 -0.29 4.99 -6.47
C ILE A 153 -1.19 5.20 -5.25
N VAL A 154 -1.09 4.37 -4.21
CA VAL A 154 -1.86 4.53 -2.97
C VAL A 154 -1.47 5.82 -2.27
N PHE A 155 -0.18 6.14 -2.23
CA PHE A 155 0.32 7.36 -1.60
C PHE A 155 -0.01 8.61 -2.41
N THR A 156 0.08 8.54 -3.74
CA THR A 156 -0.37 9.62 -4.64
C THR A 156 -1.85 9.91 -4.43
N LEU A 157 -2.70 8.88 -4.42
CA LEU A 157 -4.13 9.02 -4.20
C LEU A 157 -4.44 9.57 -2.80
N ASN A 158 -3.77 9.07 -1.77
CA ASN A 158 -3.90 9.60 -0.41
C ASN A 158 -3.52 11.09 -0.31
N ASN A 159 -2.53 11.56 -1.07
CA ASN A 159 -2.21 12.99 -1.12
C ASN A 159 -3.32 13.77 -1.82
N TYR A 160 -3.80 13.25 -2.96
CA TYR A 160 -4.89 13.86 -3.74
C TYR A 160 -6.17 14.06 -2.91
N ILE A 161 -6.64 13.03 -2.20
CA ILE A 161 -7.92 13.04 -1.46
C ILE A 161 -7.93 13.92 -0.21
N LYS A 162 -6.76 14.26 0.33
CA LYS A 162 -6.66 15.20 1.47
C LYS A 162 -7.08 16.62 1.08
N HIS A 163 -7.01 16.95 -0.19
CA HIS A 163 -7.23 18.29 -0.70
C HIS A 163 -8.42 18.36 -1.67
N ASN A 164 -9.02 17.23 -2.05
CA ASN A 164 -10.05 17.14 -3.07
C ASN A 164 -11.03 16.00 -2.79
N SER A 165 -12.25 16.12 -3.31
CA SER A 165 -13.12 14.96 -3.47
C SER A 165 -12.66 14.12 -4.68
N MET A 166 -12.81 12.80 -4.58
CA MET A 166 -12.60 11.93 -5.73
C MET A 166 -13.81 11.95 -6.65
N THR A 167 -13.57 11.80 -7.96
CA THR A 167 -14.62 11.77 -8.97
C THR A 167 -14.81 10.33 -9.43
N PHE A 168 -15.67 9.58 -8.74
CA PHE A 168 -16.10 8.23 -9.18
C PHE A 168 -17.58 7.97 -8.95
N CYS A 169 -18.42 8.95 -9.29
CA CYS A 169 -19.87 8.80 -9.27
C CYS A 169 -20.41 7.90 -10.38
N TYR A 170 -19.56 7.42 -11.30
CA TYR A 170 -19.93 6.62 -12.47
C TYR A 170 -19.23 5.25 -12.48
N ALA A 171 -19.98 4.19 -12.75
CA ALA A 171 -19.51 2.82 -12.85
C ALA A 171 -20.18 2.12 -14.04
N PRO A 172 -19.50 1.98 -15.19
CA PRO A 172 -20.08 1.38 -16.38
C PRO A 172 -20.40 -0.10 -16.14
N LEU A 173 -21.59 -0.48 -16.61
CA LEU A 173 -22.09 -1.84 -16.55
C LEU A 173 -21.61 -2.65 -17.76
N SER A 174 -21.08 -3.83 -17.52
CA SER A 174 -20.70 -4.81 -18.55
C SER A 174 -21.35 -6.16 -18.27
N ASN A 175 -21.86 -6.82 -19.30
CA ASN A 175 -22.34 -8.19 -19.16
C ASN A 175 -21.14 -9.14 -19.17
N THR A 176 -21.07 -10.04 -18.19
CA THR A 176 -20.11 -11.14 -18.18
C THR A 176 -20.61 -12.28 -19.07
N SER A 177 -19.74 -13.27 -19.33
CA SER A 177 -20.08 -14.49 -20.08
C SER A 177 -21.24 -15.29 -19.49
N ASP A 178 -21.53 -15.08 -18.20
CA ASP A 178 -22.55 -15.81 -17.44
C ASP A 178 -23.86 -15.02 -17.31
N ASP A 179 -24.10 -14.04 -18.21
CA ASP A 179 -25.23 -13.11 -18.18
C ASP A 179 -25.38 -12.30 -16.87
N LYS A 180 -24.31 -12.21 -16.07
CA LYS A 180 -24.27 -11.33 -14.89
C LYS A 180 -23.83 -9.94 -15.31
N CYS A 181 -24.56 -8.93 -14.83
CA CYS A 181 -24.15 -7.54 -14.96
C CYS A 181 -23.04 -7.23 -13.95
N LYS A 182 -21.85 -6.86 -14.41
CA LYS A 182 -20.72 -6.41 -13.59
C LYS A 182 -20.59 -4.89 -13.66
N SER A 183 -20.45 -4.26 -12.49
CA SER A 183 -20.20 -2.82 -12.35
C SER A 183 -18.71 -2.55 -12.29
N ASN A 184 -18.17 -1.80 -13.26
CA ASN A 184 -16.75 -1.50 -13.34
C ASN A 184 -16.45 -0.15 -12.68
N LEU A 185 -16.39 -0.13 -11.35
CA LEU A 185 -16.10 1.10 -10.61
C LEU A 185 -14.66 1.56 -10.85
N PHE A 186 -14.46 2.86 -11.13
CA PHE A 186 -13.13 3.43 -11.30
C PHE A 186 -13.03 4.87 -10.80
N LEU A 187 -11.86 5.24 -10.30
CA LEU A 187 -11.50 6.63 -10.01
C LEU A 187 -11.20 7.36 -11.30
N SER A 188 -11.87 8.47 -11.59
CA SER A 188 -11.59 9.27 -12.79
C SER A 188 -10.79 10.52 -12.45
N PHE A 189 -9.88 10.88 -13.36
CA PHE A 189 -9.03 12.05 -13.28
C PHE A 189 -8.97 12.76 -14.64
N THR A 190 -9.16 14.07 -14.64
CA THR A 190 -9.12 14.92 -15.84
C THR A 190 -7.84 15.75 -15.89
N LYS A 191 -7.61 16.43 -17.03
CA LYS A 191 -6.46 17.32 -17.22
C LYS A 191 -6.35 18.40 -16.14
N ASP A 192 -7.48 18.93 -15.66
CA ASP A 192 -7.52 19.96 -14.64
C ASP A 192 -6.98 19.49 -13.29
N GLN A 193 -6.96 18.19 -13.04
CA GLN A 193 -6.48 17.59 -11.79
C GLN A 193 -4.99 17.19 -11.84
N CYS A 194 -4.34 17.28 -13.01
CA CYS A 194 -2.95 16.83 -13.22
C CYS A 194 -1.93 17.46 -12.27
N PHE A 195 -2.13 18.72 -11.87
CA PHE A 195 -1.19 19.44 -11.01
C PHE A 195 -1.09 18.83 -9.60
N MET A 196 -2.07 18.00 -9.19
CA MET A 196 -2.12 17.36 -7.86
C MET A 196 -1.67 15.91 -7.86
N LEU A 197 -1.42 15.34 -9.04
CA LEU A 197 -1.07 13.92 -9.19
C LEU A 197 0.44 13.65 -9.13
N GLU A 198 1.27 14.67 -8.84
CA GLU A 198 2.74 14.58 -8.84
C GLU A 198 3.27 13.87 -10.11
N ASP A 199 4.51 13.37 -10.15
CA ASP A 199 5.01 12.63 -11.31
C ASP A 199 4.57 11.16 -11.30
N SER A 200 3.24 10.95 -11.25
CA SER A 200 2.63 9.61 -11.21
C SER A 200 2.29 9.04 -12.58
N ILE A 201 2.00 7.74 -12.59
CA ILE A 201 1.43 7.02 -13.75
C ILE A 201 0.13 7.70 -14.23
N LEU A 202 -0.73 8.18 -13.31
CA LEU A 202 -1.97 8.85 -13.69
C LEU A 202 -1.70 10.16 -14.47
N LYS A 203 -0.78 11.01 -13.99
CA LYS A 203 -0.41 12.23 -14.72
C LYS A 203 0.18 11.92 -16.10
N THR A 204 1.01 10.88 -16.18
CA THR A 204 1.60 10.39 -17.44
C THR A 204 0.51 9.97 -18.41
N LEU A 205 -0.46 9.17 -17.95
CA LEU A 205 -1.57 8.70 -18.77
C LEU A 205 -2.46 9.87 -19.22
N ILE A 206 -2.87 10.78 -18.34
CA ILE A 206 -3.73 11.93 -18.70
C ILE A 206 -3.07 12.81 -19.78
N SER A 207 -1.75 12.97 -19.69
CA SER A 207 -0.97 13.79 -20.63
C SER A 207 -0.69 13.09 -21.97
N SER A 208 -0.99 11.79 -22.08
CA SER A 208 -0.75 11.01 -23.29
C SER A 208 -1.93 11.02 -24.26
N ASP A 209 -1.62 11.21 -25.54
CA ASP A 209 -2.58 11.07 -26.64
C ASP A 209 -2.53 9.63 -27.16
N LEU A 210 -3.53 8.83 -26.82
CA LEU A 210 -3.64 7.42 -27.21
C LEU A 210 -4.61 7.25 -28.37
N ASN A 211 -4.19 7.67 -29.56
CA ASN A 211 -5.01 7.64 -30.78
C ASN A 211 -5.00 6.29 -31.52
N GLU A 212 -4.15 5.34 -31.13
CA GLU A 212 -3.94 4.10 -31.91
C GLU A 212 -4.94 3.01 -31.57
N THR A 213 -5.52 2.35 -32.59
CA THR A 213 -6.28 1.10 -32.41
C THR A 213 -5.31 -0.04 -32.14
N ASN A 214 -5.21 -0.45 -30.88
CA ASN A 214 -4.30 -1.50 -30.43
C ASN A 214 -5.08 -2.78 -30.11
N ASN A 215 -4.48 -3.93 -30.41
CA ASN A 215 -5.10 -5.22 -30.14
C ASN A 215 -5.05 -5.56 -28.65
N THR A 216 -6.01 -6.35 -28.17
CA THR A 216 -5.96 -6.90 -26.81
C THR A 216 -4.73 -7.78 -26.65
N GLY A 217 -3.98 -7.61 -25.55
CA GLY A 217 -2.73 -8.29 -25.26
C GLY A 217 -1.48 -7.57 -25.77
N GLU A 218 -1.62 -6.51 -26.56
CA GLU A 218 -0.51 -5.73 -27.07
C GLU A 218 0.16 -4.90 -25.96
N ILE A 219 1.49 -4.77 -26.02
CA ILE A 219 2.28 -3.92 -25.13
C ILE A 219 2.38 -2.52 -25.74
N ILE A 220 1.94 -1.52 -24.99
CA ILE A 220 1.96 -0.10 -25.34
C ILE A 220 3.02 0.59 -24.48
N ASP A 221 3.94 1.33 -25.09
CA ASP A 221 4.90 2.17 -24.39
C ASP A 221 4.38 3.61 -24.32
N ILE A 222 4.25 4.14 -23.12
CA ILE A 222 3.82 5.53 -22.87
C ILE A 222 4.89 6.18 -21.99
N ASN A 223 5.70 7.06 -22.58
CA ASN A 223 6.79 7.76 -21.90
C ASN A 223 7.75 6.83 -21.14
N GLY A 224 8.10 5.67 -21.73
CA GLY A 224 9.01 4.68 -21.15
C GLY A 224 8.34 3.71 -20.17
N MET A 225 7.03 3.85 -19.92
CA MET A 225 6.25 2.92 -19.12
C MET A 225 5.51 1.94 -20.03
N LYS A 226 5.69 0.64 -19.78
CA LYS A 226 5.04 -0.42 -20.55
C LYS A 226 3.68 -0.78 -19.95
N PHE A 227 2.65 -0.79 -20.78
CA PHE A 227 1.29 -1.19 -20.43
C PHE A 227 0.84 -2.35 -21.31
N THR A 228 0.08 -3.29 -20.75
CA THR A 228 -0.60 -4.32 -21.53
C THR A 228 -2.03 -3.87 -21.81
N ASN A 229 -2.44 -3.83 -23.07
CA ASN A 229 -3.83 -3.52 -23.44
C ASN A 229 -4.76 -4.69 -23.04
N LYS A 230 -5.71 -4.45 -22.13
CA LYS A 230 -6.68 -5.45 -21.67
C LYS A 230 -8.02 -5.38 -22.40
N GLY A 231 -8.15 -4.48 -23.38
CA GLY A 231 -9.38 -4.27 -24.14
C GLY A 231 -10.00 -2.91 -23.84
N SER A 232 -11.32 -2.83 -23.87
CA SER A 232 -12.03 -1.54 -23.74
C SER A 232 -13.40 -1.70 -23.08
N ILE A 233 -13.84 -0.66 -22.37
CA ILE A 233 -15.20 -0.49 -21.87
C ILE A 233 -15.79 0.75 -22.56
N GLY A 234 -16.69 0.53 -23.51
CA GLY A 234 -17.16 1.60 -24.39
C GLY A 234 -15.99 2.22 -25.17
N ALA A 235 -15.85 3.55 -25.09
CA ALA A 235 -14.75 4.28 -25.73
C ALA A 235 -13.44 4.31 -24.90
N ALA A 236 -13.46 3.78 -23.67
CA ALA A 236 -12.33 3.84 -22.77
C ALA A 236 -11.47 2.57 -22.87
N LYS A 237 -10.16 2.73 -23.04
CA LYS A 237 -9.20 1.63 -23.08
C LYS A 237 -8.81 1.17 -21.68
N LEU A 238 -8.60 -0.12 -21.51
CA LEU A 238 -8.08 -0.73 -20.29
C LEU A 238 -6.60 -1.04 -20.47
N LEU A 239 -5.76 -0.45 -19.63
CA LEU A 239 -4.30 -0.58 -19.69
C LEU A 239 -3.79 -1.15 -18.38
N GLU A 240 -3.08 -2.27 -18.40
CA GLU A 240 -2.50 -2.86 -17.20
C GLU A 240 -1.02 -2.52 -17.07
N ASN A 241 -0.61 -2.04 -15.91
CA ASN A 241 0.80 -1.93 -15.51
C ASN A 241 0.93 -2.43 -14.07
N ASN A 242 1.89 -3.32 -13.81
CA ASN A 242 2.14 -3.88 -12.47
C ASN A 242 0.89 -4.45 -11.77
N ASN A 243 0.05 -5.19 -12.49
CA ASN A 243 -1.23 -5.76 -12.03
C ASN A 243 -2.30 -4.72 -11.62
N ILE A 244 -2.14 -3.47 -12.07
CA ILE A 244 -3.12 -2.42 -11.87
C ILE A 244 -3.73 -2.07 -13.22
N THR A 245 -5.06 -2.18 -13.33
CA THR A 245 -5.79 -1.75 -14.52
C THR A 245 -6.14 -0.28 -14.42
N TYR A 246 -5.58 0.49 -15.33
CA TYR A 246 -5.91 1.88 -15.59
C TYR A 246 -6.94 1.97 -16.70
N ILE A 247 -7.79 2.98 -16.62
CA ILE A 247 -8.69 3.37 -17.69
C ILE A 247 -8.11 4.57 -18.40
N LYS A 248 -8.10 4.57 -19.72
CA LYS A 248 -7.76 5.75 -20.52
C LYS A 248 -8.86 6.08 -21.53
N CYS A 249 -9.35 7.30 -21.44
CA CYS A 249 -10.19 7.96 -22.44
C CYS A 249 -9.49 9.25 -22.89
N ASN A 250 -10.00 9.91 -23.94
CA ASN A 250 -9.47 11.21 -24.37
C ASN A 250 -9.69 12.31 -23.32
N GLU A 251 -10.78 12.22 -22.56
CA GLU A 251 -11.19 13.26 -21.60
C GLU A 251 -10.69 12.99 -20.18
N PHE A 252 -10.44 11.73 -19.83
CA PHE A 252 -10.05 11.32 -18.49
C PHE A 252 -9.11 10.11 -18.52
N THR A 253 -8.34 9.93 -17.45
CA THR A 253 -7.77 8.63 -17.09
C THR A 253 -8.38 8.16 -15.78
N GLY A 254 -8.19 6.89 -15.43
CA GLY A 254 -8.64 6.39 -14.16
C GLY A 254 -7.93 5.13 -13.71
N ILE A 255 -8.31 4.65 -12.53
CA ILE A 255 -7.86 3.39 -11.96
C ILE A 255 -9.06 2.58 -11.50
N MET A 256 -9.10 1.31 -11.88
CA MET A 256 -10.15 0.38 -11.47
C MET A 256 -10.11 0.20 -9.95
N ALA A 257 -11.25 0.42 -9.28
CA ALA A 257 -11.34 0.36 -7.83
C ALA A 257 -11.07 -1.05 -7.30
N GLU A 258 -11.49 -2.09 -8.04
CA GLU A 258 -11.22 -3.50 -7.71
C GLU A 258 -9.72 -3.80 -7.64
N ASN A 259 -8.94 -3.36 -8.63
CA ASN A 259 -7.50 -3.61 -8.67
C ASN A 259 -6.75 -2.78 -7.64
N LEU A 260 -7.17 -1.54 -7.38
CA LEU A 260 -6.60 -0.76 -6.28
C LEU A 260 -6.87 -1.44 -4.93
N LEU A 261 -8.06 -2.01 -4.75
CA LEU A 261 -8.40 -2.76 -3.55
C LEU A 261 -7.56 -4.04 -3.42
N GLU A 262 -7.35 -4.79 -4.50
CA GLU A 262 -6.45 -5.95 -4.53
C GLU A 262 -5.01 -5.59 -4.16
N LEU A 263 -4.52 -4.44 -4.66
CA LEU A 263 -3.21 -3.91 -4.31
C LEU A 263 -3.11 -3.57 -2.82
N ILE A 264 -4.13 -2.91 -2.26
CA ILE A 264 -4.19 -2.60 -0.83
C ILE A 264 -4.26 -3.90 0.00
N ASP A 265 -5.05 -4.88 -0.43
CA ASP A 265 -5.14 -6.20 0.21
C ASP A 265 -3.76 -6.89 0.23
N ASP A 266 -2.99 -6.75 -0.84
CA ASP A 266 -1.65 -7.28 -0.92
C ASP A 266 -0.66 -6.61 0.03
N MET A 267 -0.78 -5.30 0.20
CA MET A 267 -0.02 -4.55 1.19
C MET A 267 -0.34 -5.04 2.61
N ILE A 268 -1.64 -5.22 2.92
CA ILE A 268 -2.06 -5.74 4.23
C ILE A 268 -1.50 -7.14 4.45
N ARG A 269 -1.65 -8.06 3.47
CA ARG A 269 -1.09 -9.42 3.57
C ARG A 269 0.42 -9.41 3.79
N THR A 270 1.15 -8.57 3.05
CA THR A 270 2.60 -8.43 3.19
C THR A 270 2.98 -8.04 4.62
N ILE A 271 2.31 -7.00 5.15
CA ILE A 271 2.53 -6.52 6.53
C ILE A 271 2.19 -7.60 7.55
N VAL A 272 1.00 -8.21 7.44
CA VAL A 272 0.51 -9.23 8.38
C VAL A 272 1.38 -10.48 8.37
N ASN A 273 1.78 -10.98 7.20
CA ASN A 273 2.69 -12.13 7.08
C ASN A 273 4.05 -11.84 7.72
N ASN A 274 4.54 -10.62 7.57
CA ASN A 274 5.79 -10.23 8.21
C ASN A 274 5.65 -10.15 9.74
N VAL A 275 4.53 -9.61 10.25
CA VAL A 275 4.23 -9.62 11.69
C VAL A 275 4.20 -11.05 12.23
N ILE A 276 3.48 -11.96 11.58
CA ILE A 276 3.40 -13.38 11.97
C ILE A 276 4.79 -14.03 11.98
N SER A 277 5.60 -13.78 10.96
CA SER A 277 6.94 -14.35 10.83
C SER A 277 7.89 -13.94 11.95
N ASN A 278 7.66 -12.75 12.54
CA ASN A 278 8.48 -12.18 13.59
C ASN A 278 7.89 -12.32 15.01
N ALA A 279 6.62 -12.68 15.17
CA ALA A 279 5.94 -12.86 16.45
C ALA A 279 6.32 -14.16 17.22
N LYS A 280 7.55 -14.69 17.05
CA LYS A 280 7.97 -16.01 17.57
C LYS A 280 7.68 -16.16 19.08
N GLY A 281 6.80 -17.10 19.42
CA GLY A 281 6.46 -17.47 20.81
C GLY A 281 5.15 -16.88 21.35
N GLN A 282 4.47 -15.99 20.61
CA GLN A 282 3.18 -15.43 21.01
C GLN A 282 2.03 -16.03 20.18
N THR A 283 1.50 -17.17 20.62
CA THR A 283 0.45 -17.93 19.92
C THR A 283 -0.81 -17.09 19.67
N THR A 284 -1.26 -16.33 20.67
CA THR A 284 -2.46 -15.47 20.59
C THR A 284 -2.33 -14.32 19.59
N THR A 285 -1.15 -13.71 19.51
CA THR A 285 -0.82 -12.69 18.50
C THR A 285 -0.90 -13.30 17.10
N SER A 286 -0.26 -14.46 16.88
CA SER A 286 -0.28 -15.15 15.58
C SER A 286 -1.70 -15.55 15.14
N GLU A 287 -2.53 -16.06 16.05
CA GLU A 287 -3.93 -16.41 15.76
C GLU A 287 -4.77 -15.20 15.35
N THR A 288 -4.59 -14.06 16.02
CA THR A 288 -5.30 -12.82 15.69
C THR A 288 -4.95 -12.35 14.27
N TYR A 289 -3.67 -12.35 13.93
CA TYR A 289 -3.21 -11.95 12.60
C TYR A 289 -3.60 -12.95 11.50
N LYS A 290 -3.69 -14.25 11.80
CA LYS A 290 -4.23 -15.25 10.86
C LYS A 290 -5.70 -14.98 10.51
N LYS A 291 -6.53 -14.61 11.50
CA LYS A 291 -7.92 -14.20 11.23
C LYS A 291 -8.02 -13.02 10.27
N TYR A 292 -7.07 -12.09 10.33
CA TYR A 292 -7.02 -10.98 9.37
C TYR A 292 -6.71 -11.46 7.95
N LEU A 293 -5.85 -12.47 7.78
CA LEU A 293 -5.60 -13.07 6.46
C LEU A 293 -6.87 -13.76 5.93
N ASP A 294 -7.58 -14.51 6.77
CA ASP A 294 -8.83 -15.19 6.39
C ASP A 294 -9.89 -14.19 5.88
N ILE A 295 -10.03 -13.03 6.55
CA ILE A 295 -10.92 -11.93 6.14
C ILE A 295 -10.56 -11.39 4.75
N ILE A 296 -9.26 -11.31 4.44
CA ILE A 296 -8.79 -10.81 3.16
C ILE A 296 -9.06 -11.84 2.05
N GLU A 297 -8.78 -13.12 2.31
CA GLU A 297 -8.89 -14.24 1.37
C GLU A 297 -10.34 -14.61 1.01
N THR A 298 -11.30 -14.40 1.91
CA THR A 298 -12.74 -14.65 1.67
C THR A 298 -13.30 -13.90 0.46
N ARG A 299 -12.60 -12.88 -0.06
CA ARG A 299 -12.96 -12.16 -1.31
C ARG A 299 -12.51 -12.86 -2.59
N GLN A 300 -11.42 -13.65 -2.58
CA GLN A 300 -10.89 -14.25 -3.82
C GLN A 300 -11.75 -15.41 -4.35
N THR A 301 -12.70 -15.89 -3.55
CA THR A 301 -13.56 -17.05 -3.85
C THR A 301 -15.02 -16.70 -4.13
N ALA A 302 -15.38 -15.42 -4.13
CA ALA A 302 -16.74 -14.91 -4.39
C ALA A 302 -16.80 -14.12 -5.71
#